data_AF-G6Y411-F1
#
_entry.id   AF-G6Y411-F1
#
_cell.length_a   1.000
_cell.length_b   1.000
_cell.length_c   1.000
_cell.angle_alpha   90.00
_cell.angle_beta   90.00
_cell.angle_gamma   90.00
#
_symmetry.space_group_name_H-M   'P 1'
#
loop_
_entity.id
_entity.type
_entity.pdbx_description
1 polymer ?
#
loop_
_entity_poly.entity_id
_entity_poly.type
_entity_poly.pdbx_seq_one_letter_code
_entity_poly.pdbx_strand_id
1 'polypeptide(L)'
;LLPDRDGILDWISGDGRAAAVSGVAEVKLFVEPKTPIVRKGDYRDKIAYVVAASPSHAQTAAILQRAVDLIDWSITPFPTLGEQEQFDLNSSRVGQGVDL
;
A
#
# COMPACT_ATOMS: atom_id res chain seq x y z
N LEU A 1 1.88 1.75 -10.22
CA LEU A 1 2.29 2.04 -8.83
C LEU A 1 2.79 0.76 -8.21
N LEU A 2 3.99 0.81 -7.61
CA LEU A 2 4.63 -0.33 -6.96
C LEU A 2 4.77 0.00 -5.46
N PRO A 3 4.55 -0.98 -4.57
CA PRO A 3 4.79 -0.81 -3.15
C PRO A 3 6.31 -0.67 -2.92
N ASP A 4 6.65 0.13 -1.93
CA ASP A 4 8.04 0.41 -1.56
C ASP A 4 8.63 -0.68 -0.65
N ARG A 5 7.78 -1.46 0.05
CA ARG A 5 8.19 -2.49 1.00
C ARG A 5 7.21 -3.67 1.06
N ASP A 6 7.65 -4.75 1.70
CA ASP A 6 6.80 -5.89 2.10
C ASP A 6 6.05 -5.56 3.40
N GLY A 7 4.86 -6.16 3.58
CA GLY A 7 4.08 -5.99 4.80
C GLY A 7 2.57 -6.16 4.60
N ILE A 8 1.79 -5.65 5.55
CA ILE A 8 0.33 -5.56 5.45
C ILE A 8 -0.05 -4.15 4.97
N LEU A 9 -0.83 -4.06 3.90
CA LEU A 9 -1.37 -2.79 3.43
C LEU A 9 -2.36 -2.23 4.46
N ASP A 10 -2.04 -1.13 5.14
CA ASP A 10 -2.93 -0.55 6.15
C ASP A 10 -4.11 0.16 5.46
N TRP A 11 -3.79 0.97 4.46
CA TRP A 11 -4.74 1.75 3.68
C TRP A 11 -4.15 2.12 2.33
N ILE A 12 -5.05 2.37 1.38
CA ILE A 12 -4.78 2.97 0.08
C ILE A 12 -5.90 3.97 -0.21
N SER A 13 -5.56 5.14 -0.73
CA SER A 13 -6.49 6.26 -0.88
C SER A 13 -6.13 7.13 -2.08
N GLY A 14 -7.09 7.95 -2.52
CA GLY A 14 -6.88 8.98 -3.52
C GLY A 14 -7.17 8.56 -4.96
N ASP A 15 -7.57 7.32 -5.18
CA ASP A 15 -8.06 6.77 -6.45
C ASP A 15 -9.19 7.61 -7.05
N GLY A 16 -10.18 8.00 -6.25
CA GLY A 16 -11.27 8.86 -6.72
C GLY A 16 -10.80 10.26 -7.15
N ARG A 17 -9.81 10.84 -6.44
CA ARG A 17 -9.23 12.14 -6.81
C ARG A 17 -8.40 12.03 -8.09
N ALA A 18 -7.62 10.95 -8.22
CA ALA A 18 -6.84 10.66 -9.41
C ALA A 18 -7.75 10.46 -10.64
N ALA A 19 -8.85 9.72 -10.50
CA ALA A 19 -9.83 9.51 -11.56
C ALA A 19 -10.54 10.81 -11.99
N ALA A 20 -10.66 11.79 -11.08
CA ALA A 20 -11.24 13.09 -11.37
C ALA A 20 -10.29 14.06 -12.11
N VAL A 21 -9.00 13.72 -12.26
CA VAL A 21 -8.05 14.54 -13.01
C VAL A 21 -8.42 14.53 -14.50
N SER A 22 -8.61 15.71 -15.08
CA SER A 22 -8.94 15.82 -16.52
C SER A 22 -7.88 15.16 -17.40
N GLY A 23 -8.32 14.27 -18.29
CA GLY A 23 -7.47 13.47 -19.17
C GLY A 23 -7.05 12.12 -18.60
N VAL A 24 -7.45 11.77 -17.37
CA VAL A 24 -7.38 10.39 -16.87
C VAL A 24 -8.54 9.59 -17.45
N ALA A 25 -8.23 8.48 -18.11
CA ALA A 25 -9.20 7.57 -18.69
C ALA A 25 -9.56 6.44 -17.71
N GLU A 26 -8.62 6.02 -16.87
CA GLU A 26 -8.82 4.91 -15.95
C GLU A 26 -7.90 5.01 -14.73
N VAL A 27 -8.43 4.66 -13.57
CA VAL A 27 -7.65 4.32 -12.36
C VAL A 27 -8.15 2.98 -11.86
N LYS A 28 -7.24 2.05 -11.59
CA LYS A 28 -7.57 0.74 -11.04
C LYS A 28 -6.64 0.38 -9.90
N LEU A 29 -7.23 0.00 -8.77
CA LEU A 29 -6.54 -0.61 -7.64
C LEU A 29 -6.65 -2.14 -7.75
N PHE A 30 -5.58 -2.85 -7.40
CA PHE A 30 -5.52 -4.32 -7.43
C PHE A 30 -5.56 -4.96 -6.04
N VAL A 31 -5.42 -4.14 -5.01
CA VAL A 31 -5.28 -4.57 -3.62
C VAL A 31 -6.26 -3.81 -2.76
N GLU A 32 -6.72 -4.45 -1.70
CA GLU A 32 -7.58 -3.84 -0.67
C GLU A 32 -6.81 -3.72 0.64
N PRO A 33 -7.18 -2.79 1.54
CA PRO A 33 -6.63 -2.75 2.89
C PRO A 33 -6.63 -4.13 3.56
N LYS A 34 -5.63 -4.38 4.40
CA LYS A 34 -5.30 -5.65 5.07
C LYS A 34 -4.77 -6.77 4.16
N THR A 35 -4.58 -6.51 2.87
CA THR A 35 -3.92 -7.45 1.96
C THR A 35 -2.43 -7.55 2.30
N PRO A 36 -1.88 -8.77 2.49
CA PRO A 36 -0.44 -8.98 2.58
C PRO A 36 0.26 -8.72 1.23
N ILE A 37 1.31 -7.91 1.24
CA ILE A 37 2.14 -7.58 0.10
C ILE A 37 3.52 -8.22 0.29
N VAL A 38 3.89 -9.12 -0.62
CA VAL A 38 5.23 -9.71 -0.71
C VAL A 38 5.77 -9.46 -2.11
N ARG A 39 6.72 -8.52 -2.23
CA ARG A 39 7.31 -8.13 -3.50
C ARG A 39 8.13 -9.26 -4.10
N LYS A 40 7.94 -9.50 -5.40
CA LYS A 40 8.73 -10.44 -6.21
C LYS A 40 9.82 -9.74 -7.00
N GLY A 41 9.80 -8.41 -7.05
CA GLY A 41 10.68 -7.62 -7.90
C GLY A 41 10.31 -7.70 -9.38
N ASP A 42 9.09 -8.15 -9.69
CA ASP A 42 8.59 -8.27 -11.06
C ASP A 42 7.35 -7.38 -11.30
N TYR A 43 6.86 -7.38 -12.54
CA TYR A 43 5.77 -6.50 -12.96
C TYR A 43 4.42 -6.79 -12.27
N ARG A 44 4.29 -7.90 -11.52
CA ARG A 44 3.08 -8.29 -10.79
C ARG A 44 2.98 -7.64 -9.42
N ASP A 45 4.04 -6.97 -8.94
CA ASP A 45 4.04 -6.20 -7.71
C ASP A 45 3.18 -4.92 -7.79
N LYS A 46 2.35 -4.74 -8.81
CA LYS A 46 1.54 -3.52 -8.97
C LYS A 46 0.40 -3.50 -7.96
N ILE A 47 0.29 -2.41 -7.20
CA ILE A 47 -0.86 -2.13 -6.33
C ILE A 47 -1.96 -1.37 -7.07
N ALA A 48 -1.59 -0.61 -8.10
CA ALA A 48 -2.51 0.20 -8.90
C ALA A 48 -1.91 0.62 -10.25
N TYR A 49 -2.75 1.05 -11.18
CA TYR A 49 -2.34 1.81 -12.36
C TYR A 49 -3.28 2.99 -12.66
N VAL A 50 -2.73 3.91 -13.45
CA VAL A 50 -3.43 5.07 -13.99
C VAL A 50 -3.19 5.09 -15.50
N VAL A 51 -4.24 5.31 -16.29
CA VAL A 51 -4.16 5.56 -17.73
C VAL A 51 -4.58 6.99 -17.99
N ALA A 52 -3.74 7.75 -18.67
CA ALA A 52 -4.01 9.12 -19.09
C ALA A 52 -3.86 9.26 -20.61
N ALA A 53 -4.64 10.14 -21.21
CA ALA A 53 -4.62 10.40 -22.64
C ALA A 53 -4.70 11.90 -22.93
N SER A 54 -3.89 12.35 -23.87
CA SER A 54 -3.96 13.69 -24.43
C SER A 54 -3.29 13.73 -25.82
N PRO A 55 -3.51 14.79 -26.61
CA PRO A 55 -2.88 14.92 -27.93
C PRO A 55 -1.35 15.08 -27.92
N SER A 56 -0.74 15.31 -26.75
CA SER A 56 0.70 15.56 -26.60
C SER A 56 1.31 14.62 -25.57
N HIS A 57 2.46 14.02 -25.90
CA HIS A 57 3.20 13.18 -24.96
C HIS A 57 3.55 13.93 -23.66
N ALA A 58 3.97 15.20 -23.75
CA ALA A 58 4.32 16.00 -22.58
C ALA A 58 3.10 16.29 -21.69
N GLN A 59 1.94 16.52 -22.29
CA GLN A 59 0.70 16.71 -21.55
C GLN A 59 0.24 15.41 -20.89
N THR A 60 0.32 14.27 -21.59
CA THR A 60 0.01 12.95 -21.01
C THR A 60 0.90 12.65 -19.81
N ALA A 61 2.20 12.91 -19.90
CA ALA A 61 3.12 12.73 -18.79
C ALA A 61 2.77 13.63 -17.59
N ALA A 62 2.41 14.90 -17.83
CA ALA A 62 2.02 15.82 -16.77
C ALA A 62 0.71 15.42 -16.08
N ILE A 63 -0.28 14.94 -16.85
CA ILE A 63 -1.55 14.42 -16.30
C ILE A 63 -1.26 13.18 -15.46
N LEU A 64 -0.45 12.25 -15.99
CA LEU A 64 -0.11 11.01 -15.30
C LEU A 64 0.59 11.29 -13.96
N GLN A 65 1.56 12.21 -13.94
CA GLN A 65 2.26 12.59 -12.72
C GLN A 65 1.28 13.17 -11.68
N ARG A 66 0.44 14.13 -12.09
CA ARG A 66 -0.57 14.72 -11.19
C ARG A 66 -1.52 13.68 -10.60
N ALA A 67 -1.96 12.73 -11.41
CA ALA A 67 -2.86 11.67 -10.95
C ALA A 67 -2.17 10.68 -10.01
N VAL A 68 -0.92 10.31 -10.31
CA VAL A 68 -0.10 9.45 -9.46
C VAL A 68 0.19 10.08 -8.11
N ASP A 69 0.51 11.38 -8.08
CA ASP A 69 0.81 12.12 -6.84
C ASP A 69 -0.38 12.23 -5.87
N LEU A 70 -1.61 11.93 -6.35
CA LEU A 70 -2.82 11.94 -5.53
C LEU A 70 -3.11 10.60 -4.84
N ILE A 71 -2.46 9.53 -5.30
CA ILE A 71 -2.62 8.17 -4.77
C ILE A 71 -1.52 7.93 -3.74
N ASP A 72 -1.93 7.59 -2.53
CA ASP A 72 -1.02 7.31 -1.42
C ASP A 72 -1.45 6.04 -0.69
N TRP A 73 -0.51 5.44 0.03
CA TRP A 73 -0.72 4.20 0.77
C TRP A 73 0.24 4.07 1.96
N SER A 74 -0.15 3.27 2.94
CA SER A 74 0.71 2.84 4.05
C SER A 74 0.82 1.32 4.10
N ILE A 75 2.02 0.83 4.38
CA ILE A 75 2.30 -0.59 4.60
C ILE A 75 3.01 -0.72 5.94
N THR A 76 2.37 -1.45 6.87
CA THR A 76 3.01 -1.91 8.10
C THR A 76 3.92 -3.09 7.75
N PRO A 77 5.24 -2.98 7.96
CA PRO A 77 6.17 -4.08 7.69
C PRO A 77 5.76 -5.36 8.44
N PHE A 78 6.05 -6.52 7.85
CA PHE A 78 5.92 -7.77 8.62
C PHE A 78 6.82 -7.72 9.85
N PRO A 79 6.39 -8.29 10.98
CA PRO A 79 7.25 -8.38 12.16
C PRO A 79 8.53 -9.13 11.78
N THR A 80 9.67 -8.61 12.24
CA THR A 80 10.92 -9.35 12.10
C THR A 80 10.90 -10.54 13.06
N LEU A 81 11.60 -11.64 12.70
CA LEU A 81 11.54 -12.91 13.44
C LEU A 81 11.83 -12.79 14.96
N GLY A 82 12.47 -11.70 15.41
CA GLY A 82 12.76 -11.42 16.82
C GLY A 82 11.70 -10.62 17.59
N GLU A 83 10.68 -10.06 16.94
CA GLU A 83 9.62 -9.26 17.59
C GLU A 83 8.42 -10.12 18.03
N GLN A 84 8.22 -11.30 17.41
CA GLN A 84 7.16 -12.24 17.79
C GLN A 84 7.44 -12.92 19.14
N GLU A 85 8.70 -13.21 19.48
CA GLU A 85 9.06 -13.81 20.78
C GLU A 85 8.76 -12.86 21.96
N GLN A 86 8.75 -11.54 21.74
CA GLN A 86 8.59 -10.56 22.81
C GLN A 86 7.12 -10.34 23.22
N PHE A 87 6.16 -10.58 22.32
CA PHE A 87 4.73 -10.60 22.66
C PHE A 87 4.35 -11.88 23.43
N ASP A 88 4.92 -13.02 23.06
CA ASP A 88 4.65 -14.30 23.72
C ASP A 88 5.27 -14.36 25.14
N LEU A 89 6.44 -13.74 25.34
CA LEU A 89 7.10 -13.65 26.64
C LEU A 89 6.43 -12.63 27.59
N ASN A 90 5.74 -11.61 27.07
CA ASN A 90 5.08 -10.60 27.90
C ASN A 90 3.66 -10.99 28.32
N SER A 91 2.94 -11.81 27.54
CA SER A 91 1.66 -12.40 27.95
C SER A 91 1.81 -13.48 29.03
N SER A 92 2.98 -14.11 29.12
CA SER A 92 3.25 -15.17 30.11
C SER A 92 3.56 -14.65 31.53
N ARG A 93 3.73 -13.33 31.71
CA ARG A 93 4.09 -12.73 33.01
C ARG A 93 2.91 -12.15 33.80
N VAL A 94 1.71 -12.10 33.24
CA VAL A 94 0.51 -11.58 33.91
C VAL A 94 -0.42 -12.75 34.26
N GLY A 95 -0.06 -13.56 35.24
CA GLY A 95 -0.89 -14.72 35.61
C GLY A 95 -0.47 -15.57 36.81
N GLN A 96 0.45 -15.11 37.66
CA GLN A 96 0.81 -15.81 38.91
C GLN A 96 0.82 -14.79 40.06
N GLY A 97 -0.37 -14.32 40.43
CA GLY A 97 -0.64 -13.71 41.72
C GLY A 97 -1.25 -14.78 42.61
N VAL A 98 -0.51 -15.15 43.65
CA VAL A 98 -0.74 -16.25 44.58
C VAL A 98 -2.02 -16.09 45.41
N ASP A 99 -2.81 -17.15 45.50
CA ASP A 99 -3.82 -17.37 46.53
C ASP A 99 -3.10 -17.71 47.84
N LEU A 100 -3.26 -16.88 48.87
CA LEU A 100 -3.14 -17.22 50.30
C LEU A 100 -4.13 -16.36 51.11
#